data_AF-A0A5K1K372-F1
#
_entry.id   AF-A0A5K1K372-F1
#
_cell.length_a   1.000
_cell.length_b   1.000
_cell.length_c   1.000
_cell.angle_alpha   90.00
_cell.angle_beta   90.00
_cell.angle_gamma   90.00
#
_symmetry.space_group_name_H-M   'P 1'
#
loop_
_entity.id
_entity.type
_entity.pdbx_description
1 polymer ?
#
loop_
_entity_poly.entity_id
_entity_poly.type
_entity_poly.pdbx_seq_one_letter_code
_entity_poly.pdbx_strand_id
1 'polypeptide(L)'
;RRNAPAPAPPAAAAASNSWQCPHCPYVQRNRRSPDLKRHVKTHTRGATAADWVCCGVPALSARKFGVPAAAPGFEFDGVRMVGGCRKAFSRRDALQRHLQREKGRCFGDASSLYQPGNRERR
;
A
#
# COMPACT_ATOMS: atom_id res chain seq x y z
N ARG A 1 36.95 32.34 47.28
CA ARG A 1 36.54 31.03 46.73
C ARG A 1 36.11 31.25 45.28
N ARG A 2 36.75 30.55 44.33
CA ARG A 2 36.57 30.70 42.86
C ARG A 2 35.33 29.92 42.43
N ASN A 3 34.41 30.53 41.68
CA ASN A 3 33.28 29.81 41.09
C ASN A 3 33.69 29.29 39.71
N ALA A 4 33.69 27.97 39.53
CA ALA A 4 34.11 27.28 38.32
C ALA A 4 33.02 27.38 37.23
N PRO A 5 33.39 27.44 35.93
CA PRO A 5 32.43 27.34 34.84
C PRO A 5 31.84 25.93 34.73
N ALA A 6 30.55 25.85 34.42
CA ALA A 6 29.81 24.61 34.19
C ALA A 6 30.34 23.86 32.96
N PRO A 7 30.26 22.51 32.93
CA PRO A 7 30.72 21.72 31.79
C PRO A 7 29.80 21.94 30.57
N ALA A 8 30.43 22.03 29.40
CA ALA A 8 29.75 22.11 28.10
C ALA A 8 28.90 20.86 27.82
N PRO A 9 27.79 20.97 27.07
CA PRO A 9 27.01 19.81 26.66
C PRO A 9 27.83 18.91 25.70
N PRO A 10 27.67 17.58 25.76
CA PRO A 10 28.41 16.67 24.91
C PRO A 10 28.01 16.79 23.44
N ALA A 11 29.00 16.45 22.60
CA ALA A 11 29.02 16.44 21.15
C ALA A 11 27.69 16.04 20.48
N ALA A 12 27.33 16.80 19.45
CA ALA A 12 26.26 16.48 18.53
C ALA A 12 26.40 15.03 18.05
N ALA A 13 25.45 14.19 18.46
CA ALA A 13 25.20 12.93 17.79
C ALA A 13 25.05 13.24 16.30
N ALA A 14 25.88 12.61 15.47
CA ALA A 14 25.79 12.71 14.01
C ALA A 14 24.31 12.57 13.64
N ALA A 15 23.72 13.65 13.12
CA ALA A 15 22.31 13.70 12.81
C ALA A 15 22.05 12.71 11.68
N SER A 16 21.75 11.45 12.03
CA SER A 16 21.19 10.48 11.10
C SER A 16 19.95 11.14 10.56
N ASN A 17 20.00 11.61 9.31
CA ASN A 17 18.88 12.27 8.71
C ASN A 17 17.75 11.24 8.66
N SER A 18 16.79 11.35 9.58
CA SER A 18 15.70 10.38 9.75
C SER A 18 14.79 10.30 8.52
N TRP A 19 15.01 11.21 7.55
CA TRP A 19 14.33 11.27 6.27
C TRP A 19 15.13 10.64 5.11
N GLN A 20 16.35 10.16 5.36
CA GLN A 20 17.18 9.51 4.35
C GLN A 20 16.82 8.03 4.22
N CYS A 21 16.75 7.54 2.99
CA CYS A 21 16.59 6.12 2.72
C CYS A 21 17.87 5.35 3.10
N PRO A 22 17.78 4.19 3.77
CA PRO A 22 18.94 3.36 4.08
C PRO A 22 19.52 2.60 2.87
N HIS A 23 18.79 2.53 1.75
CA HIS A 23 19.18 1.75 0.56
C HIS A 23 19.62 2.60 -0.63
N CYS A 24 19.41 3.92 -0.59
CA CYS A 24 19.85 4.83 -1.65
C CYS A 24 20.00 6.28 -1.15
N PRO A 25 20.59 7.20 -1.95
CA PRO A 25 20.79 8.59 -1.55
C PRO A 25 19.51 9.44 -1.41
N TYR A 26 18.32 8.86 -1.60
CA TYR A 26 17.05 9.60 -1.55
C TYR A 26 16.77 10.15 -0.14
N VAL A 27 16.33 11.41 -0.07
CA VAL A 27 15.88 12.07 1.16
C VAL A 27 14.46 12.56 0.99
N GLN A 28 13.57 12.16 1.89
CA GLN A 28 12.17 12.57 1.89
C GLN A 28 12.01 14.04 2.32
N ARG A 29 11.73 14.92 1.35
CA ARG A 29 11.68 16.37 1.57
C ARG A 29 10.43 16.83 2.32
N ASN A 30 9.29 16.15 2.11
CA ASN A 30 8.03 16.53 2.74
C ASN A 30 7.92 16.12 4.21
N ARG A 31 8.95 15.44 4.75
CA ARG A 31 9.03 14.95 6.13
C ARG A 31 7.81 14.13 6.57
N ARG A 32 7.21 13.37 5.66
CA ARG A 32 6.13 12.42 5.98
C ARG A 32 6.69 11.01 6.06
N SER A 33 6.65 10.44 7.26
CA SER A 33 7.13 9.07 7.51
C SER A 33 6.47 8.01 6.62
N PRO A 34 5.16 8.11 6.27
CA PRO A 34 4.54 7.18 5.33
C PRO A 34 5.18 7.18 3.94
N ASP A 35 5.62 8.35 3.45
CA ASP A 35 6.21 8.47 2.11
C ASP A 35 7.64 7.93 2.09
N LEU A 36 8.41 8.15 3.15
CA LEU A 36 9.72 7.51 3.32
C LEU A 36 9.59 5.98 3.43
N LYS A 37 8.69 5.47 4.28
CA LYS A 37 8.46 4.02 4.40
C LYS A 37 8.06 3.39 3.06
N ARG A 38 7.20 4.06 2.28
CA ARG A 38 6.83 3.62 0.94
C ARG A 38 8.03 3.57 0.01
N HIS A 39 8.87 4.60 0.05
CA HIS A 39 10.09 4.64 -0.75
C HIS A 39 11.02 3.46 -0.41
N VAL A 40 11.26 3.21 0.88
CA VAL A 40 12.07 2.08 1.35
C VAL A 40 11.50 0.74 0.86
N LYS A 41 10.17 0.56 0.92
CA LYS A 41 9.51 -0.67 0.45
C LYS A 41 9.73 -0.95 -1.05
N THR A 42 10.03 0.06 -1.87
CA THR A 42 10.37 -0.16 -3.28
C THR A 42 11.68 -0.95 -3.45
N HIS A 43 12.62 -0.82 -2.52
CA HIS A 43 13.87 -1.59 -2.56
C HIS A 43 13.68 -3.07 -2.23
N THR A 44 12.73 -3.38 -1.35
CA THR A 44 12.45 -4.76 -0.90
C THR A 44 11.36 -5.45 -1.71
N ARG A 45 10.66 -4.71 -2.59
CA ARG A 45 9.69 -5.27 -3.53
C ARG A 45 10.47 -5.96 -4.64
N GLY A 46 10.95 -7.17 -4.37
CA GLY A 46 11.25 -8.16 -5.41
C GLY A 46 10.02 -8.36 -6.29
N ALA A 47 10.17 -9.09 -7.41
CA ALA A 47 9.10 -9.35 -8.38
C ALA A 47 7.94 -10.22 -7.84
N THR A 48 7.47 -9.97 -6.64
CA THR A 48 6.33 -10.61 -6.00
C THR A 48 5.02 -10.10 -6.62
N ALA A 49 4.06 -11.02 -6.70
CA ALA A 49 2.73 -10.79 -7.23
C ALA A 49 2.12 -9.48 -6.69
N ALA A 50 1.35 -8.78 -7.54
CA ALA A 50 0.81 -7.47 -7.18
C ALA A 50 -0.05 -7.53 -5.90
N ASP A 51 0.36 -6.75 -4.88
CA ASP A 51 -0.32 -6.65 -3.59
C ASP A 51 -1.79 -6.24 -3.70
N TRP A 52 -2.17 -5.53 -4.76
CA TRP A 52 -3.51 -4.98 -4.95
C TRP A 52 -3.97 -5.24 -6.39
N VAL A 53 -5.09 -5.92 -6.55
CA VAL A 53 -5.66 -6.25 -7.87
C VAL A 53 -7.13 -5.85 -7.88
N CYS A 54 -7.61 -5.28 -8.98
CA CYS A 54 -9.04 -5.15 -9.21
C CYS A 54 -9.64 -6.53 -9.51
N CYS A 55 -9.82 -7.32 -8.44
CA CYS A 55 -10.28 -8.70 -8.51
C CYS A 55 -11.79 -8.81 -8.72
N GLY A 56 -12.57 -7.77 -8.42
CA GLY A 56 -14.03 -7.86 -8.40
C GLY A 56 -14.56 -8.17 -7.00
N VAL A 57 -15.73 -8.80 -6.96
CA VAL A 57 -16.34 -9.39 -5.75
C VAL A 57 -16.53 -10.89 -5.96
N PRO A 58 -16.63 -11.70 -4.89
CA PRO A 58 -16.96 -13.13 -5.03
C PRO A 58 -18.28 -13.33 -5.75
N ALA A 59 -18.33 -14.30 -6.67
CA ALA A 59 -19.52 -14.60 -7.48
C ALA A 59 -20.77 -14.83 -6.62
N LEU A 60 -20.61 -15.49 -5.46
CA LEU A 60 -21.70 -15.75 -4.51
C LEU A 60 -22.31 -14.46 -3.93
N SER A 61 -21.52 -13.40 -3.81
CA SER A 61 -21.95 -12.12 -3.26
C SER A 61 -22.26 -11.08 -4.34
N ALA A 62 -22.01 -11.39 -5.61
CA ALA A 62 -22.11 -10.45 -6.74
C ALA A 62 -23.43 -9.69 -6.80
N ARG A 63 -24.56 -10.40 -6.58
CA ARG A 63 -25.90 -9.82 -6.61
C ARG A 63 -26.09 -8.76 -5.51
N LYS A 64 -25.46 -8.92 -4.35
CA LYS A 64 -25.52 -7.96 -3.23
C LYS A 64 -24.79 -6.66 -3.56
N PHE A 65 -23.76 -6.73 -4.41
CA PHE A 65 -22.96 -5.58 -4.83
C PHE A 65 -23.46 -4.94 -6.14
N GLY A 66 -24.61 -5.39 -6.67
CA GLY A 66 -25.18 -4.86 -7.91
C GLY A 66 -24.38 -5.22 -9.17
N VAL A 67 -23.57 -6.28 -9.10
CA VAL A 67 -22.83 -6.75 -10.29
C VAL A 67 -23.82 -7.38 -11.28
N PRO A 68 -23.79 -7.01 -12.56
CA PRO A 68 -24.62 -7.65 -13.58
C PRO A 68 -24.37 -9.16 -13.65
N ALA A 69 -25.42 -9.96 -13.81
CA ALA A 69 -25.31 -11.42 -13.88
C ALA A 69 -24.43 -11.91 -15.04
N ALA A 70 -24.37 -11.13 -16.14
CA ALA A 70 -23.53 -11.40 -17.30
C ALA A 70 -22.07 -10.93 -17.15
N ALA A 71 -21.68 -10.38 -16.00
CA ALA A 71 -20.33 -9.86 -15.81
C ALA A 71 -19.31 -11.00 -15.91
N PRO A 72 -18.23 -10.84 -16.71
CA PRO A 72 -17.22 -11.87 -16.84
C PRO A 72 -16.55 -12.13 -15.49
N GLY A 73 -16.38 -13.41 -15.19
CA GLY A 73 -15.69 -13.89 -14.00
C GLY A 73 -14.31 -14.44 -14.30
N PHE A 74 -13.52 -14.62 -13.25
CA PHE A 74 -12.26 -15.35 -13.28
C PHE A 74 -11.95 -15.95 -11.93
N GLU A 75 -11.06 -16.93 -11.95
CA GLU A 75 -10.48 -17.44 -10.73
C GLU A 75 -9.37 -16.51 -10.27
N PHE A 76 -9.45 -16.10 -9.01
CA PHE A 76 -8.43 -15.32 -8.33
C PHE A 76 -8.21 -15.97 -6.97
N ASP A 77 -7.02 -16.54 -6.77
CA ASP A 77 -6.64 -17.19 -5.52
C ASP A 77 -7.65 -18.29 -5.11
N GLY A 78 -8.05 -19.12 -6.07
CA GLY A 78 -9.02 -20.22 -5.86
C GLY A 78 -10.47 -19.77 -5.68
N VAL A 79 -10.76 -18.45 -5.73
CA VAL A 79 -12.12 -17.91 -5.60
C VAL A 79 -12.60 -17.38 -6.94
N ARG A 80 -13.82 -17.75 -7.33
CA ARG A 80 -14.46 -17.18 -8.52
C ARG A 80 -14.92 -15.76 -8.24
N MET A 81 -14.24 -14.79 -8.83
CA MET A 81 -14.53 -13.37 -8.71
C MET A 81 -15.17 -12.83 -10.00
N VAL A 82 -16.02 -11.80 -9.88
CA VAL A 82 -16.74 -11.17 -11.00
C VAL A 82 -16.76 -9.65 -10.88
N GLY A 83 -16.89 -8.96 -12.02
CA GLY A 83 -17.04 -7.50 -12.07
C GLY A 83 -15.75 -6.73 -11.79
N GLY A 84 -14.58 -7.35 -11.91
CA GLY A 84 -13.26 -6.71 -11.81
C GLY A 84 -12.55 -6.63 -13.16
N CYS A 85 -11.67 -5.64 -13.33
CA CYS A 85 -10.90 -5.44 -14.58
C CYS A 85 -9.52 -6.10 -14.60
N ARG A 86 -9.14 -6.85 -13.55
CA ARG A 86 -7.85 -7.55 -13.40
C ARG A 86 -6.60 -6.66 -13.38
N LYS A 87 -6.74 -5.33 -13.39
CA LYS A 87 -5.59 -4.42 -13.29
C LYS A 87 -4.91 -4.56 -11.93
N ALA A 88 -3.59 -4.70 -11.97
CA ALA A 88 -2.71 -4.72 -10.81
C ALA A 88 -2.31 -3.29 -10.42
N PHE A 89 -2.20 -3.06 -9.11
CA PHE A 89 -1.79 -1.79 -8.52
C PHE A 89 -0.70 -2.03 -7.50
N SER A 90 0.22 -1.07 -7.44
CA SER A 90 1.33 -1.09 -6.49
C SER A 90 0.89 -0.74 -5.07
N ARG A 91 -0.33 -0.19 -4.87
CA ARG A 91 -0.80 0.38 -3.61
C ARG A 91 -2.32 0.26 -3.44
N ARG A 92 -2.76 0.12 -2.18
CA ARG A 92 -4.19 0.07 -1.80
C ARG A 92 -4.94 1.31 -2.26
N ASP A 93 -4.41 2.50 -2.02
CA ASP A 93 -5.10 3.74 -2.37
C ASP A 93 -5.26 3.93 -3.87
N ALA A 94 -4.33 3.39 -4.68
CA ALA A 94 -4.45 3.42 -6.13
C ALA A 94 -5.62 2.54 -6.58
N LEU A 95 -5.77 1.35 -6.00
CA LEU A 95 -6.94 0.50 -6.22
C LEU A 95 -8.23 1.17 -5.73
N GLN A 96 -8.22 1.79 -4.55
CA GLN A 96 -9.40 2.49 -4.02
C GLN A 96 -9.85 3.62 -4.95
N ARG A 97 -8.91 4.46 -5.44
CA ARG A 97 -9.21 5.52 -6.41
C ARG A 97 -9.70 4.95 -7.74
N HIS A 98 -9.18 3.80 -8.16
CA HIS A 98 -9.65 3.10 -9.35
C HIS A 98 -11.12 2.68 -9.19
N LEU A 99 -11.49 2.04 -8.09
CA LEU A 99 -12.88 1.64 -7.82
C LEU A 99 -13.83 2.83 -7.75
N GLN A 100 -13.38 3.96 -7.19
CA GLN A 100 -14.17 5.20 -7.15
C GLN A 100 -14.40 5.81 -8.54
N ARG A 101 -13.37 5.81 -9.41
CA ARG A 101 -13.46 6.35 -10.77
C ARG A 101 -14.26 5.46 -11.71
N GLU A 102 -14.13 4.15 -11.55
CA GLU A 102 -14.81 3.15 -12.38
C GLU A 102 -16.12 2.66 -11.74
N LYS A 103 -16.79 3.52 -10.96
CA LYS A 103 -18.04 3.17 -10.28
C LYS A 103 -19.08 2.68 -11.28
N GLY A 104 -19.65 1.50 -11.03
CA GLY A 104 -20.61 0.84 -11.92
C GLY A 104 -19.98 -0.01 -13.03
N ARG A 105 -18.65 0.11 -13.25
CA ARG A 105 -17.90 -0.72 -14.21
C ARG A 105 -16.96 -1.70 -13.52
N CYS A 106 -16.30 -1.26 -12.44
CA CYS A 106 -15.52 -2.11 -11.57
C CYS A 106 -16.17 -2.17 -10.19
N PHE A 107 -16.29 -3.39 -9.68
CA PHE A 107 -16.85 -3.69 -8.37
C PHE A 107 -15.74 -4.27 -7.49
N GLY A 108 -15.87 -4.14 -6.18
CA GLY A 108 -14.90 -4.67 -5.23
C GLY A 108 -14.57 -3.71 -4.11
N ASP A 109 -13.63 -4.13 -3.27
CA ASP A 109 -13.15 -3.37 -2.12
C ASP A 109 -11.63 -3.51 -1.99
N ALA A 110 -10.96 -2.37 -1.81
CA ALA A 110 -9.52 -2.32 -1.58
C ALA A 110 -9.11 -2.82 -0.19
N SER A 111 -10.05 -2.83 0.77
CA SER A 111 -9.85 -3.39 2.12
C SER A 111 -10.27 -4.86 2.23
N SER A 112 -10.65 -5.49 1.12
CA SER A 112 -11.12 -6.87 1.12
C SER A 112 -10.02 -7.88 1.47
N LEU A 113 -10.42 -8.95 2.14
CA LEU A 113 -9.59 -10.12 2.49
C LEU A 113 -8.95 -10.77 1.24
N TYR A 114 -9.58 -10.61 0.08
CA TYR A 114 -9.09 -11.15 -1.19
C TYR A 114 -7.89 -10.39 -1.74
N GLN A 115 -7.56 -9.21 -1.22
CA GLN A 115 -6.36 -8.49 -1.64
C GLN A 115 -5.12 -9.10 -0.98
N PRO A 116 -4.10 -9.55 -1.75
CA PRO A 116 -2.88 -10.12 -1.17
C PRO A 116 -2.23 -9.19 -0.13
N GLY A 117 -2.18 -7.89 -0.42
CA GLY A 117 -1.64 -6.87 0.48
C GLY A 117 -2.42 -6.64 1.78
N ASN A 118 -3.60 -7.25 1.96
CA ASN A 118 -4.35 -7.26 3.22
C ASN A 118 -4.08 -8.50 4.07
N ARG A 119 -3.61 -9.60 3.47
CA ARG A 119 -3.43 -10.89 4.14
C ARG A 119 -2.15 -10.95 4.98
N GLU A 120 -1.20 -10.06 4.72
CA GLU A 120 0.05 -10.01 5.46
C GLU A 120 -0.07 -9.12 6.71
N ARG A 121 -0.46 -9.77 7.82
CA ARG A 121 -0.19 -9.33 9.18
C ARG A 121 0.13 -10.56 10.04
N ARG A 122 1.34 -11.09 9.91
CA ARG A 122 1.97 -11.92 10.93
C ARG A 122 3.44 -11.58 11.02
#